data_AF-A0A2E5LPF0-F1
#
_entry.id   AF-A0A2E5LPF0-F1
#
_cell.length_a   1.000
_cell.length_b   1.000
_cell.length_c   1.000
_cell.angle_alpha   90.00
_cell.angle_beta   90.00
_cell.angle_gamma   90.00
#
_symmetry.space_group_name_H-M   'P 1'
#
loop_
_entity.id
_entity.type
_entity.pdbx_description
1 polymer ?
#
loop_
_entity_poly.entity_id
_entity_poly.type
_entity_poly.pdbx_seq_one_letter_code
_entity_poly.pdbx_strand_id
1 'polypeptide(L)'
;MKGSLLESLNTARMERKPAALITRIQDGTQTLFIENRVFAGPELDHSVVLELKNAILSDKSRIVGDGENRVFIHVFNPSKRLVIVGAVHIAQA
;
A
#
# COMPACT_ATOMS: atom_id res chain seq x y z
N MET A 1 13.10 -3.87 11.88
CA MET A 1 12.42 -4.49 10.73
C MET A 1 13.19 -5.76 10.35
N LYS A 2 12.52 -6.91 10.23
CA LYS A 2 13.19 -8.20 9.97
C LYS A 2 13.84 -8.22 8.58
N GLY A 3 15.02 -8.83 8.43
CA GLY A 3 15.78 -8.84 7.17
C GLY A 3 15.01 -9.42 5.98
N SER A 4 14.33 -10.55 6.17
CA SER A 4 13.52 -11.19 5.13
C SER A 4 12.35 -10.33 4.63
N LEU A 5 11.81 -9.48 5.50
CA LEU A 5 10.73 -8.54 5.16
C LEU A 5 11.25 -7.39 4.29
N LEU A 6 12.45 -6.90 4.58
CA LEU A 6 13.15 -5.88 3.79
C LEU A 6 13.47 -6.40 2.39
N GLU A 7 13.98 -7.63 2.28
CA GLU A 7 14.26 -8.27 0.99
C GLU A 7 13.00 -8.39 0.14
N SER A 8 11.91 -8.90 0.71
CA SER A 8 10.62 -9.03 0.01
C SER A 8 10.08 -7.69 -0.46
N LEU A 9 10.20 -6.64 0.37
CA LEU A 9 9.81 -5.28 -0.01
C LEU A 9 10.69 -4.71 -1.14
N ASN A 10 12.00 -4.96 -1.11
CA ASN A 10 12.91 -4.53 -2.16
C ASN A 10 12.60 -5.23 -3.49
N THR A 11 12.33 -6.53 -3.47
CA THR A 11 11.87 -7.27 -4.65
C THR A 11 10.59 -6.67 -5.23
N ALA A 12 9.58 -6.41 -4.39
CA ALA A 12 8.34 -5.79 -4.84
C ALA A 12 8.57 -4.40 -5.47
N ARG A 13 9.48 -3.59 -4.92
CA ARG A 13 9.87 -2.29 -5.50
C ARG A 13 10.54 -2.44 -6.86
N MET A 14 11.47 -3.38 -7.00
CA MET A 14 12.14 -3.66 -8.29
C MET A 14 11.14 -4.11 -9.36
N GLU A 15 10.18 -4.94 -8.97
CA GLU A 15 9.09 -5.42 -9.84
C GLU A 15 7.98 -4.37 -10.05
N ARG A 16 8.11 -3.17 -9.45
CA ARG A 16 7.12 -2.08 -9.50
C ARG A 16 5.73 -2.50 -9.01
N LYS A 17 5.69 -3.42 -8.05
CA LYS A 17 4.46 -3.91 -7.44
C LYS A 17 4.06 -2.99 -6.28
N PRO A 18 2.80 -2.52 -6.22
CA PRO A 18 2.27 -1.85 -5.04
C PRO A 18 2.46 -2.72 -3.79
N ALA A 19 3.12 -2.15 -2.79
CA ALA A 19 3.35 -2.80 -1.51
C ALA A 19 3.02 -1.86 -0.36
N ALA A 20 2.69 -2.43 0.80
CA ALA A 20 2.50 -1.69 2.03
C ALA A 20 2.94 -2.52 3.23
N LEU A 21 3.54 -1.85 4.21
CA LEU A 21 3.89 -2.43 5.49
C LEU A 21 2.94 -1.91 6.56
N ILE A 22 2.19 -2.81 7.17
CA ILE A 22 1.25 -2.50 8.24
C ILE A 22 1.94 -2.83 9.55
N THR A 23 2.03 -1.87 10.47
CA THR A 23 2.65 -2.04 11.79
C THR A 23 1.62 -1.73 12.86
N ARG A 24 1.29 -2.71 13.72
CA ARG A 24 0.45 -2.47 14.90
C ARG A 24 1.24 -1.63 15.90
N ILE A 25 0.61 -0.56 16.37
CA ILE A 25 1.25 0.43 17.24
C ILE A 25 1.51 -0.14 18.63
N GLN A 26 0.64 -1.03 19.11
CA GLN A 26 0.70 -1.55 20.47
C GLN A 26 1.92 -2.47 20.70
N ASP A 27 2.21 -3.38 19.77
CA ASP A 27 3.19 -4.46 19.94
C ASP A 27 4.29 -4.46 18.86
N GLY A 28 4.18 -3.60 17.84
CA GLY A 28 5.13 -3.54 16.72
C GLY A 28 4.98 -4.70 15.73
N THR A 29 3.94 -5.51 15.83
CA THR A 29 3.70 -6.62 14.90
C THR A 29 3.53 -6.08 13.48
N GLN A 30 4.19 -6.73 12.51
CA GLN A 30 4.23 -6.25 11.13
C GLN A 30 3.61 -7.26 10.16
N THR A 31 2.77 -6.75 9.27
CA THR A 31 2.21 -7.48 8.13
C THR A 31 2.66 -6.81 6.83
N LEU A 32 3.25 -7.60 5.94
CA LEU A 32 3.63 -7.17 4.60
C LEU A 32 2.51 -7.52 3.62
N PHE A 33 2.04 -6.51 2.89
CA PHE A 33 0.99 -6.64 1.88
C PHE A 33 1.57 -6.27 0.51
N ILE A 34 1.44 -7.17 -0.45
CA ILE A 34 1.96 -7.01 -1.82
C ILE A 34 0.88 -7.49 -2.78
N GLU A 35 0.63 -6.76 -3.88
CA GLU A 35 -0.30 -7.18 -4.93
C GLU A 35 -1.69 -7.61 -4.42
N ASN A 36 -2.26 -6.80 -3.51
CA ASN A 36 -3.60 -7.03 -2.97
C ASN A 36 -3.77 -8.30 -2.11
N ARG A 37 -2.66 -8.87 -1.59
CA ARG A 37 -2.68 -10.00 -0.66
C ARG A 37 -1.69 -9.82 0.49
N VAL A 38 -1.95 -10.49 1.61
CA VAL A 38 -0.97 -10.63 2.70
C VAL A 38 0.14 -11.56 2.22
N PHE A 39 1.36 -11.05 2.21
CA PHE A 39 2.55 -11.80 1.81
C PHE A 39 3.25 -12.44 3.02
N ALA A 40 3.30 -11.73 4.14
CA ALA A 40 3.89 -12.21 5.39
C ALA A 40 3.29 -11.50 6.59
N GLY A 41 3.27 -12.16 7.75
CA GLY A 41 2.70 -11.64 8.99
C GLY A 41 1.27 -12.09 9.24
N PRO A 42 0.64 -11.65 10.34
CA PRO A 42 -0.72 -12.03 10.69
C PRO A 42 -1.74 -11.47 9.70
N GLU A 43 -2.90 -12.13 9.65
CA GLU A 43 -4.07 -11.63 8.94
C GLU A 43 -4.51 -10.27 9.48
N LEU A 44 -5.09 -9.47 8.59
CA LEU A 44 -5.59 -8.13 8.90
C LEU A 44 -7.11 -8.16 8.96
N ASP A 45 -7.66 -7.43 9.91
CA ASP A 45 -9.11 -7.24 10.00
C ASP A 45 -9.67 -6.57 8.73
N HIS A 46 -10.92 -6.90 8.41
CA HIS A 46 -11.56 -6.42 7.19
C HIS A 46 -11.60 -4.88 7.08
N SER A 47 -11.81 -4.19 8.20
CA SER A 47 -11.79 -2.73 8.29
C SER A 47 -10.42 -2.15 7.93
N VAL A 48 -9.34 -2.75 8.44
CA VAL A 48 -7.96 -2.38 8.13
C VAL A 48 -7.65 -2.64 6.65
N VAL A 49 -8.13 -3.75 6.09
CA VAL A 49 -7.94 -4.07 4.66
C VAL A 49 -8.59 -3.03 3.76
N LEU A 50 -9.79 -2.53 4.10
CA LEU A 50 -10.45 -1.48 3.33
C LEU A 50 -9.63 -0.17 3.38
N GLU A 51 -9.20 0.22 4.58
CA GLU A 51 -8.38 1.41 4.78
C GLU A 51 -7.00 1.31 4.10
N LEU A 52 -6.43 0.11 4.05
CA LEU A 52 -5.19 -0.23 3.37
C LEU A 52 -5.30 -0.05 1.86
N LYS A 53 -6.37 -0.58 1.26
CA LYS A 53 -6.63 -0.40 -0.18
C LYS A 53 -6.75 1.09 -0.52
N ASN A 54 -7.46 1.86 0.29
CA ASN A 54 -7.58 3.31 0.13
C ASN A 54 -6.23 4.02 0.27
N ALA A 55 -5.39 3.61 1.22
CA ALA A 55 -4.04 4.17 1.40
C ALA A 55 -3.15 3.89 0.18
N ILE A 56 -3.19 2.67 -0.36
CA ILE A 56 -2.46 2.28 -1.59
C ILE A 56 -2.98 3.09 -2.78
N LEU A 57 -4.29 3.18 -2.99
CA LEU A 57 -4.87 3.95 -4.11
C LEU A 57 -4.51 5.45 -4.03
N SER A 58 -4.60 6.03 -2.84
CA SER A 58 -4.27 7.44 -2.62
C SER A 58 -2.77 7.71 -2.58
N ASP A 59 -1.93 6.68 -2.44
CA ASP A 59 -0.48 6.78 -2.22
C ASP A 59 -0.13 7.60 -0.98
N LYS A 60 -0.87 7.38 0.10
CA LYS A 60 -0.71 8.10 1.37
C LYS A 60 -0.59 7.14 2.53
N SER A 61 0.56 7.19 3.19
CA SER A 61 0.78 6.51 4.46
C SER A 61 -0.03 7.19 5.57
N ARG A 62 -0.63 6.41 6.47
CA ARG A 62 -1.50 6.93 7.54
C ARG A 62 -1.66 5.95 8.69
N ILE A 63 -2.17 6.45 9.81
CA ILE A 63 -2.59 5.63 10.95
C ILE A 63 -4.11 5.45 10.88
N VAL A 64 -4.58 4.24 11.12
CA VAL A 64 -6.02 3.90 11.16
C VAL A 64 -6.35 3.04 12.37
N GLY A 65 -7.64 2.89 12.68
CA GLY A 65 -8.13 2.19 13.87
C GLY A 65 -8.03 3.03 15.15
N ASP A 66 -8.44 2.43 16.26
CA ASP A 66 -8.51 3.01 17.59
C ASP A 66 -7.98 2.03 18.65
N GLY A 67 -7.53 2.56 19.79
CA GLY A 67 -7.01 1.78 20.91
C GLY A 67 -5.93 0.76 20.53
N GLU A 68 -6.19 -0.51 20.84
CA GLU A 68 -5.32 -1.66 20.59
C GLU A 68 -5.24 -2.06 19.10
N ASN A 69 -6.27 -1.72 18.33
CA ASN A 69 -6.34 -2.00 16.88
C ASN A 69 -5.68 -0.93 16.03
N ARG A 70 -5.00 0.04 16.67
CA ARG A 70 -4.34 1.13 15.96
C ARG A 70 -3.14 0.61 15.19
N VAL A 71 -3.13 0.82 13.88
CA VAL A 71 -2.06 0.38 12.97
C VAL A 71 -1.55 1.56 12.12
N PHE A 72 -0.25 1.57 11.87
CA PHE A 72 0.37 2.44 10.88
C PHE A 72 0.51 1.70 9.55
N ILE A 73 0.03 2.31 8.48
CA ILE A 73 0.13 1.83 7.11
C ILE A 73 1.20 2.64 6.40
N HIS A 74 2.32 2.00 6.05
CA HIS A 74 3.41 2.58 5.28
C HIS A 74 3.34 2.10 3.84
N VAL A 75 2.98 2.99 2.91
CA VAL A 75 2.75 2.69 1.49
C VAL A 75 4.05 2.81 0.69
N PHE A 76 4.26 1.89 -0.23
CA PHE A 76 5.42 1.82 -1.12
C PHE A 76 4.96 1.58 -2.56
N ASN A 77 4.19 2.52 -3.12
CA ASN A 77 3.83 2.43 -4.52
C ASN A 77 5.02 2.81 -5.42
N PRO A 78 5.06 2.26 -6.65
CA PRO A 78 5.83 2.87 -7.71
C PRO A 78 5.31 4.28 -8.00
N SER A 79 6.17 5.18 -8.48
CA SER A 79 5.78 6.55 -8.84
C SER A 79 4.56 6.55 -9.77
N LYS A 80 3.51 7.26 -9.37
CA LYS A 80 2.29 7.42 -10.16
C LYS A 80 2.62 8.10 -11.50
N ARG A 81 2.00 7.60 -12.58
CA ARG A 81 2.09 8.18 -13.92
C ARG A 81 0.75 8.77 -14.29
N LEU A 82 0.73 10.04 -14.69
CA LEU A 82 -0.44 10.70 -15.26
C LEU A 82 -0.39 10.55 -16.78
N VAL A 83 -1.45 10.02 -17.39
CA VAL A 83 -1.62 10.01 -18.84
C VAL A 83 -2.82 10.89 -19.17
N ILE A 84 -2.58 11.97 -19.91
CA ILE A 84 -3.63 12.87 -20.39
C ILE A 84 -3.90 12.50 -21.85
N VAL A 85 -5.11 12.05 -22.15
CA VAL A 85 -5.54 11.75 -23.52
C VAL A 85 -6.45 12.89 -23.98
N GLY A 86 -5.95 13.72 -24.90
CA GLY A 86 -6.74 14.79 -25.52
C GLY A 86 -7.55 14.27 -26.70
N ALA A 87 -8.86 14.54 -26.71
CA ALA A 87 -9.67 14.33 -27.90
C ALA A 87 -9.45 15.52 -28.86
N VAL A 88 -8.98 15.24 -30.09
CA VAL A 88 -8.91 16.24 -31.15
C VAL A 88 -10.25 16.26 -31.88
N HIS A 89 -11.01 17.33 -31.71
CA HIS A 89 -12.18 17.62 -32.53
C HIS A 89 -11.71 18.37 -33.78
N ILE A 90 -11.58 17.66 -34.91
CA ILE A 90 -11.39 18.30 -36.21
C ILE A 90 -12.76 18.87 -36.62
N ALA A 91 -12.93 20.18 -36.51
CA ALA A 91 -13.92 20.92 -37.26
C ALA A 91 -13.18 21.57 -38.45
N GLN A 92 -13.35 21.02 -39.65
CA GLN A 92 -12.86 21.63 -40.88
C GLN A 92 -13.96 22.55 -41.43
N ALA A 93 -13.57 23.77 -41.83
CA ALA A 93 -14.41 24.74 -42.53
C ALA A 93 -14.34 24.53 -44.05
#